data_AF-N9LW56-F1
#
_entry.id   AF-N9LW56-F1
#
_cell.length_a   1.000
_cell.length_b   1.000
_cell.length_c   1.000
_cell.angle_alpha   90.00
_cell.angle_beta   90.00
_cell.angle_gamma   90.00
#
_symmetry.space_group_name_H-M   'P 1'
#
loop_
_entity.id
_entity.type
_entity.pdbx_description
1 polymer ?
#
loop_
_entity_poly.entity_id
_entity_poly.type
_entity_poly.pdbx_seq_one_letter_code
_entity_poly.pdbx_strand_id
1 'polypeptide(L)'
;MSIEKLIMRVQNPQKNKRQLFVSTRKLHRLIESNLSYKTFIETNISWSRLRENIDYHLNKNYDTYNLSISAVQAILVTENTEQSWRLFNELSDLINNGFNLSKGV
;
A
#
# COMPACT_ATOMS: atom_id res chain seq x y z
N MET A 1 3.82 14.18 -1.90
CA MET A 1 4.84 13.13 -2.17
C MET A 1 4.24 12.17 -3.20
N SER A 2 4.99 11.58 -4.12
CA SER A 2 4.43 10.66 -5.13
C SER A 2 4.28 9.24 -4.56
N ILE A 3 3.24 8.51 -4.98
CA ILE A 3 2.99 7.14 -4.50
C ILE A 3 4.10 6.18 -4.93
N GLU A 4 4.73 6.43 -6.08
CA GLU A 4 5.86 5.65 -6.61
C GLU A 4 6.98 5.50 -5.57
N LYS A 5 7.30 6.58 -4.86
CA LYS A 5 8.38 6.63 -3.85
C LYS A 5 8.08 5.80 -2.60
N LEU A 6 6.82 5.37 -2.42
CA LEU A 6 6.43 4.52 -1.30
C LEU A 6 6.48 3.03 -1.63
N ILE A 7 6.56 2.69 -2.92
CA ILE A 7 6.57 1.31 -3.40
C ILE A 7 7.94 0.70 -3.11
N MET A 8 7.92 -0.44 -2.45
CA MET A 8 9.12 -1.21 -2.11
C MET A 8 9.02 -2.63 -2.68
N ARG A 9 10.17 -3.17 -3.10
CA ARG A 9 10.32 -4.57 -3.50
C ARG A 9 10.69 -5.40 -2.28
N VAL A 10 9.88 -6.38 -1.94
CA VAL A 10 10.17 -7.34 -0.88
C VAL A 10 10.18 -8.74 -1.48
N GLN A 11 11.23 -9.51 -1.22
CA GLN A 11 11.27 -10.91 -1.62
C GLN A 11 10.42 -11.73 -0.65
N ASN A 12 9.44 -12.45 -1.20
CA ASN A 12 8.67 -13.41 -0.43
C ASN A 12 9.58 -14.59 -0.03
N PRO A 13 9.77 -14.86 1.27
CA PRO A 13 10.69 -15.90 1.73
C PRO A 13 10.21 -17.32 1.38
N GLN A 14 8.90 -17.53 1.19
CA GLN A 14 8.35 -18.85 0.87
C GLN A 14 8.43 -19.16 -0.63
N LYS A 15 8.29 -18.15 -1.49
CA LYS A 15 8.17 -18.33 -2.95
C LYS A 15 9.38 -17.83 -3.74
N ASN A 16 10.33 -17.16 -3.09
CA ASN A 16 11.49 -16.49 -3.73
C ASN A 16 11.12 -15.52 -4.87
N LYS A 17 9.85 -15.08 -4.91
CA LYS A 17 9.37 -14.08 -5.87
C LYS A 17 9.42 -12.70 -5.22
N ARG A 18 9.91 -11.71 -5.96
CA ARG A 18 9.83 -10.30 -5.56
C ARG A 18 8.40 -9.83 -5.73
N GLN A 19 7.85 -9.24 -4.69
CA GLN A 19 6.53 -8.65 -4.67
C GLN A 19 6.66 -7.16 -4.34
N LEU A 20 5.69 -6.37 -4.80
CA LEU A 20 5.64 -4.94 -4.57
C LEU A 20 4.67 -4.64 -3.43
N PHE A 21 5.13 -3.82 -2.50
CA PHE A 21 4.36 -3.43 -1.33
C PHE A 21 4.46 -1.93 -1.06
N VAL A 22 3.52 -1.43 -0.28
CA VAL A 22 3.53 -0.10 0.31
C VAL A 22 3.33 -0.26 1.81
N SER A 23 4.12 0.46 2.61
CA SER A 23 3.87 0.51 4.06
C SER A 23 2.59 1.28 4.34
N THR A 24 1.70 0.70 5.14
CA THR A 24 0.42 1.31 5.49
C THR A 24 0.61 2.63 6.23
N ARG A 25 1.64 2.74 7.08
CA ARG A 25 1.96 3.99 7.78
C ARG A 25 2.37 5.10 6.80
N LYS A 26 3.08 4.76 5.73
CA LYS A 26 3.44 5.72 4.68
C LYS A 26 2.22 6.10 3.84
N LEU A 27 1.36 5.13 3.51
CA LEU A 27 0.12 5.36 2.77
C LEU A 27 -0.84 6.27 3.54
N HIS A 28 -1.09 5.99 4.83
CA HIS A 28 -1.96 6.80 5.69
C HIS A 28 -1.53 8.28 5.72
N ARG A 29 -0.22 8.53 5.86
CA ARG A 29 0.35 9.89 5.80
C ARG A 29 0.18 10.55 4.43
N LEU A 30 0.22 9.77 3.35
CA LEU A 30 0.15 10.28 1.98
C LEU A 30 -1.28 10.60 1.53
N ILE A 31 -2.25 9.80 1.98
CA ILE A 31 -3.68 10.03 1.74
C ILE A 31 -4.17 11.28 2.49
N GLU A 32 -3.43 11.72 3.52
CA GLU A 32 -3.82 12.82 4.40
C GLU A 32 -5.19 12.53 5.05
N SER A 33 -5.39 11.27 5.46
CA SER A 33 -6.65 10.82 6.06
C SER A 33 -6.94 11.57 7.36
N ASN A 34 -8.18 12.03 7.53
CA ASN A 34 -8.67 12.65 8.76
C ASN A 34 -8.80 11.66 9.93
N LEU A 35 -8.67 10.36 9.64
CA LEU A 35 -8.74 9.29 10.63
C LEU A 35 -7.39 9.12 11.33
N SER A 36 -7.44 8.75 12.61
CA SER A 36 -6.24 8.29 13.30
C SER A 36 -5.65 7.07 12.59
N TYR A 37 -4.32 6.88 12.68
CA TYR A 37 -3.67 5.70 12.06
C TYR A 37 -4.29 4.38 12.56
N LYS A 38 -4.66 4.29 13.85
CA LYS A 38 -5.30 3.10 14.41
C LYS A 38 -6.65 2.83 13.72
N THR A 39 -7.51 3.85 13.64
CA THR A 39 -8.82 3.75 12.99
C THR A 39 -8.69 3.42 11.51
N PHE A 40 -7.69 3.99 10.84
CA PHE A 40 -7.39 3.70 9.43
C PHE A 40 -7.06 2.22 9.23
N ILE A 41 -6.25 1.61 10.10
CA ILE A 41 -5.95 0.17 10.05
C ILE A 41 -7.20 -0.68 10.30
N GLU A 42 -7.97 -0.35 11.35
CA GLU A 42 -9.16 -1.12 11.70
C GLU A 42 -10.17 -1.15 10.54
N THR A 43 -10.43 0.01 9.94
CA THR A 43 -11.40 0.15 8.85
C THR A 43 -10.92 -0.47 7.54
N ASN A 44 -9.68 -0.19 7.11
CA ASN A 44 -9.19 -0.57 5.79
C ASN A 44 -8.52 -1.94 5.73
N ILE A 45 -8.09 -2.49 6.88
CA ILE A 45 -7.43 -3.80 6.95
C ILE A 45 -8.26 -4.75 7.79
N SER A 46 -8.40 -4.50 9.10
CA SER A 46 -8.96 -5.48 10.04
C SER A 46 -10.43 -5.83 9.76
N TRP A 47 -11.25 -4.86 9.36
CA TRP A 47 -12.67 -5.04 9.03
C TRP A 47 -12.92 -5.23 7.54
N SER A 48 -11.87 -5.19 6.73
CA SER A 48 -11.96 -5.38 5.30
C SER A 48 -12.02 -6.87 4.93
N ARG A 49 -12.26 -7.16 3.64
CA ARG A 49 -12.13 -8.51 3.08
C ARG A 49 -10.75 -8.79 2.49
N LEU A 50 -9.74 -7.96 2.80
CA LEU A 50 -8.37 -8.20 2.37
C LEU A 50 -7.84 -9.49 3.02
N ARG A 51 -7.08 -10.27 2.27
CA ARG A 51 -6.56 -11.57 2.72
C ARG A 51 -5.15 -11.40 3.28
N GLU A 52 -4.94 -11.88 4.49
CA GLU A 52 -3.63 -11.93 5.10
C GLU A 52 -2.66 -12.79 4.27
N ASN A 53 -1.39 -12.36 4.20
CA ASN A 53 -0.29 -12.95 3.43
C ASN A 53 -0.48 -12.93 1.89
N ILE A 54 -1.56 -12.33 1.39
CA ILE A 54 -1.80 -12.11 -0.03
C ILE A 54 -1.90 -10.62 -0.31
N ASP A 55 -2.90 -9.98 0.30
CA ASP A 55 -3.21 -8.58 0.07
C ASP A 55 -2.46 -7.68 1.06
N TYR A 56 -2.18 -8.19 2.27
CA TYR A 56 -1.35 -7.52 3.27
C TYR A 56 -0.56 -8.51 4.14
N HIS A 57 0.49 -8.06 4.82
CA HIS A 57 1.15 -8.83 5.88
C HIS A 57 1.74 -7.91 6.95
N LEU A 58 1.88 -8.42 8.17
CA LEU A 58 2.49 -7.68 9.27
C LEU A 58 4.02 -7.59 9.08
N ASN A 59 4.54 -6.37 9.16
CA ASN A 59 5.96 -6.08 9.20
C ASN A 59 6.41 -5.91 10.66
N LYS A 60 6.89 -7.01 11.24
CA LYS A 60 7.27 -7.07 12.67
C LYS A 60 8.37 -6.08 13.06
N ASN A 61 9.25 -5.71 12.13
CA ASN A 61 10.37 -4.81 12.42
C ASN A 61 9.93 -3.36 12.66
N TYR A 62 8.77 -2.96 12.11
CA TYR A 62 8.30 -1.57 12.13
C TYR A 62 6.89 -1.42 12.70
N ASP A 63 6.31 -2.50 13.23
CA ASP A 63 4.95 -2.56 13.79
C ASP A 63 3.92 -1.86 12.88
N THR A 64 3.88 -2.32 11.63
CA THR A 64 3.00 -1.80 10.58
C THR A 64 2.67 -2.90 9.58
N TYR A 65 1.68 -2.68 8.73
CA TYR A 65 1.33 -3.61 7.66
C TYR A 65 1.96 -3.17 6.35
N ASN A 66 2.39 -4.15 5.56
CA ASN A 66 2.77 -3.98 4.16
C ASN A 66 1.58 -4.39 3.29
N LEU A 67 1.14 -3.47 2.45
CA LEU A 67 0.00 -3.63 1.54
C LEU A 67 0.49 -3.95 0.14
N SER A 68 -0.09 -4.96 -0.49
CA SER A 68 0.08 -5.21 -1.92
C SER A 68 -0.46 -4.04 -2.75
N ILE A 69 -0.02 -3.89 -3.98
CA ILE A 69 -0.51 -2.83 -4.89
C ILE A 69 -2.03 -2.88 -5.07
N SER A 70 -2.62 -4.07 -5.20
CA SER A 70 -4.06 -4.24 -5.32
C SER A 70 -4.82 -3.82 -4.05
N ALA A 71 -4.26 -4.12 -2.87
CA ALA A 71 -4.83 -3.64 -1.61
C ALA A 71 -4.78 -2.12 -1.50
N VAL A 72 -3.67 -1.50 -1.93
CA VAL A 72 -3.55 -0.03 -1.98
C VAL A 72 -4.62 0.57 -2.89
N GLN A 73 -4.83 0.04 -4.09
CA GLN A 73 -5.89 0.51 -4.99
C GLN A 73 -7.29 0.40 -4.34
N ALA A 74 -7.60 -0.72 -3.69
CA ALA A 74 -8.88 -0.91 -3.01
C ALA A 74 -9.10 0.09 -1.85
N ILE A 75 -8.05 0.33 -1.07
CA ILE A 75 -8.09 1.30 0.04
C ILE A 75 -8.27 2.72 -0.49
N LEU A 76 -7.56 3.11 -1.55
CA LEU A 76 -7.71 4.44 -2.16
C LEU A 76 -9.12 4.70 -2.67
N VAL A 77 -9.77 3.68 -3.25
CA VAL A 77 -11.19 3.76 -3.65
C VAL A 77 -12.10 3.90 -2.43
N THR A 78 -11.81 3.18 -1.34
CA THR A 78 -12.63 3.19 -0.12
C THR A 78 -12.53 4.52 0.62
N GLU A 79 -11.34 5.13 0.71
CA GLU A 79 -11.15 6.44 1.35
C GLU A 79 -11.89 7.56 0.60
N ASN A 80 -12.09 7.40 -0.72
CA ASN A 80 -12.95 8.24 -1.56
C ASN A 80 -12.77 9.76 -1.35
N THR A 81 -11.53 10.24 -1.33
CA THR A 81 -11.19 11.67 -1.29
C THR A 81 -10.56 12.10 -2.62
N GLU A 82 -10.50 13.40 -2.89
CA GLU A 82 -9.80 13.92 -4.08
C GLU A 82 -8.34 13.46 -4.12
N GLN A 83 -7.68 13.50 -2.96
CA GLN A 83 -6.31 13.03 -2.81
C GLN A 83 -6.20 11.51 -3.06
N SER A 84 -7.12 10.69 -2.56
CA SER A 84 -7.07 9.25 -2.79
C SER A 84 -7.29 8.89 -4.27
N TRP A 85 -8.19 9.59 -4.96
CA TRP A 85 -8.41 9.44 -6.40
C TRP A 85 -7.21 9.88 -7.24
N ARG A 86 -6.56 11.00 -6.87
CA ARG A 86 -5.31 11.43 -7.51
C ARG A 86 -4.23 10.36 -7.40
N LEU A 87 -4.04 9.82 -6.20
CA LEU A 87 -3.06 8.75 -5.94
C LEU A 87 -3.44 7.45 -6.66
N PHE A 88 -4.73 7.14 -6.78
CA PHE A 88 -5.22 5.97 -7.51
C PHE A 88 -4.89 6.05 -9.00
N ASN A 89 -5.11 7.22 -9.62
CA ASN A 89 -4.77 7.44 -11.02
C ASN A 89 -3.26 7.37 -11.25
N GLU A 90 -2.47 8.01 -10.39
CA GLU A 90 -1.00 7.91 -10.44
C GLU A 90 -0.52 6.45 -10.32
N LEU A 91 -1.09 5.68 -9.40
CA LEU A 91 -0.76 4.27 -9.23
C LEU A 91 -1.17 3.43 -10.45
N SER A 92 -2.31 3.74 -11.06
CA SER A 92 -2.80 3.06 -12.26
C SER A 92 -1.88 3.34 -13.46
N ASP A 93 -1.40 4.57 -13.61
CA ASP A 93 -0.41 4.94 -14.61
C ASP A 93 0.92 4.19 -14.38
N LEU A 94 1.37 4.07 -13.12
CA LEU A 94 2.57 3.30 -12.78
C LEU A 94 2.41 1.80 -13.08
N ILE A 95 1.23 1.24 -12.85
CA ILE A 95 0.94 -0.16 -13.23
C ILE A 95 1.03 -0.32 -14.75
N ASN A 96 0.47 0.64 -15.50
CA ASN A 96 0.41 0.58 -16.96
C ASN A 96 1.78 0.79 -17.62
N ASN A 97 2.58 1.71 -17.07
CA ASN A 97 3.92 2.04 -17.58
C ASN A 97 5.02 1.14 -17.01
N GLY A 98 4.72 0.36 -15.97
CA GLY A 98 5.67 -0.45 -15.22
C GLY A 98 6.40 0.33 -14.13
N PHE A 99 6.73 -0.35 -13.04
CA PHE A 99 7.39 0.25 -11.89
C PHE A 99 8.90 0.40 -12.12
N ASN A 100 9.35 1.62 -12.41
CA ASN A 100 10.77 1.93 -12.60
C ASN A 100 11.49 2.15 -11.25
N LEU A 101 11.52 1.09 -10.44
CA LEU A 101 12.16 1.10 -9.12
C LEU A 101 13.67 0.95 -9.32
N SER A 102 14.31 2.06 -9.67
CA SER A 102 15.75 2.16 -9.94
C SER A 102 16.63 2.06 -8.70
N LYS A 103 16.06 1.89 -7.49
CA LYS A 103 16.82 1.62 -6.25
C LYS A 103 16.08 0.68 -5.31
N GLY A 104 16.75 -0.37 -4.85
CA GLY A 104 16.26 -1.29 -3.83
C GLY A 104 17.01 -2.62 -3.82
N VAL A 105 18.28 -2.57 -3.40
CA VAL A 105 18.91 -3.68 -2.66
C VAL A 105 18.64 -3.40 -1.19
#